data_AF-A0A9D2XAI1-F1
#
_entry.id   AF-A0A9D2XAI1-F1
#
_cell.length_a   1.000
_cell.length_b   1.000
_cell.length_c   1.000
_cell.angle_alpha   90.00
_cell.angle_beta   90.00
_cell.angle_gamma   90.00
#
_symmetry.space_group_name_H-M   'P 1'
#
loop_
_entity.id
_entity.type
_entity.pdbx_description
1 polymer ?
#
loop_
_entity_poly.entity_id
_entity_poly.type
_entity_poly.pdbx_seq_one_letter_code
_entity_poly.pdbx_strand_id
1 'polypeptide(L)'
;MNQLSLTETIERIESLIDSGNGDAGRLYHILEYVKNREPLYHSDQVYLENKLNSSFSLEDDSNNEENDLLYKIKELIESGNGDPGRLQHIHDTILNDRYLYQSDIRYLESKLHSSVKLQNMSKELTQTSNSSSTVNEIHENQESKHNLRGSMPKGWNSNDTSKELVEISKDIKNEEHKIEQQEKISDELSHQRTKLTQLINHRKEYDQKITQEKSSLELQIKEERERIESQTKLSEEIIAQKEELIKVKKEREKILKEIDSEKNKITNELTKQKKQLVQAQLEQEDIEKQVKTEQKLLAKMVEEQKLRLGEQAKIAYEIKLKQDELEKSKNEYDEILSQVNEEKAKFEESEKLKKLIKKQEEELIKAKEDRLESINQISKEKQMITKKTQQEKAKLKSQIKLTAQIKKEEKIYDSLKKKHEKIDRQIQNKNKKLKKQQEKIKKQIDAKSKKLKSLEKKPKSDKPKNKKSLPKKIKQEKK
;
A
#
# COMPACT_ATOMS: atom_id res chain seq x y z
N MET A 1 17.10 40.02 12.15
CA MET A 1 17.53 38.73 12.73
C MET A 1 18.98 38.90 13.13
N ASN A 2 19.48 38.18 14.13
CA ASN A 2 20.88 38.30 14.51
C ASN A 2 21.72 37.52 13.50
N GLN A 3 22.76 38.14 12.95
CA GLN A 3 23.81 37.41 12.25
C GLN A 3 24.72 36.75 13.28
N LEU A 4 25.14 35.52 12.99
CA LEU A 4 26.14 34.79 13.77
C LEU A 4 27.54 35.10 13.24
N SER A 5 28.51 35.19 14.13
CA SER A 5 29.93 35.22 13.72
C SER A 5 30.37 33.87 13.16
N LEU A 6 31.53 33.84 12.47
CA LEU A 6 32.10 32.61 11.92
C LEU A 6 32.34 31.55 13.02
N THR A 7 32.82 31.96 14.19
CA THR A 7 33.05 31.07 15.33
C THR A 7 31.75 30.56 15.97
N GLU A 8 30.75 31.42 16.16
CA GLU A 8 29.44 31.02 16.69
C GLU A 8 28.71 30.07 15.74
N THR A 9 28.88 30.25 14.42
CA THR A 9 28.36 29.34 13.39
C THR A 9 29.01 27.96 13.50
N ILE A 10 30.33 27.88 13.67
CA ILE A 10 31.08 26.62 13.84
C ILE A 10 30.62 25.88 15.11
N GLU A 11 30.60 26.54 16.26
CA GLU A 11 30.18 25.93 17.54
C GLU A 11 28.74 25.38 17.47
N ARG A 12 27.83 26.08 16.76
CA ARG A 12 26.45 25.61 16.57
C ARG A 12 26.34 24.46 15.56
N ILE A 13 27.17 24.40 14.51
CA ILE A 13 27.21 23.23 13.61
C ILE A 13 27.68 21.99 14.38
N GLU A 14 28.73 22.12 15.19
CA GLU A 14 29.24 21.02 16.03
C GLU A 14 28.18 20.59 17.06
N SER A 15 27.50 21.55 17.70
CA SER A 15 26.36 21.27 18.58
C SER A 15 25.18 20.56 17.86
N LEU A 16 24.94 20.83 16.57
CA LEU A 16 23.91 20.13 15.78
C LEU A 16 24.33 18.70 15.40
N ILE A 17 25.62 18.45 15.22
CA ILE A 17 26.18 17.11 14.99
C ILE A 17 26.09 16.29 16.29
N ASP A 18 26.56 16.83 17.42
CA ASP A 18 26.57 16.15 18.72
C ASP A 18 25.15 15.86 19.25
N SER A 19 24.18 16.74 18.96
CA SER A 19 22.77 16.51 19.29
C SER A 19 22.01 15.65 18.27
N GLY A 20 22.67 15.21 17.18
CA GLY A 20 22.07 14.39 16.12
C GLY A 20 20.95 15.10 15.34
N ASN A 21 20.85 16.43 15.42
CA ASN A 21 19.73 17.20 14.86
C ASN A 21 19.97 17.60 13.40
N GLY A 22 20.24 16.63 12.54
CA GLY A 22 20.38 16.84 11.09
C GLY A 22 20.90 15.63 10.34
N ASP A 23 21.15 15.80 9.05
CA ASP A 23 22.00 14.91 8.28
C ASP A 23 23.46 15.15 8.70
N ALA A 24 24.06 14.20 9.42
CA ALA A 24 25.42 14.31 9.93
C ALA A 24 26.46 14.40 8.81
N GLY A 25 26.31 13.66 7.71
CA GLY A 25 27.25 13.70 6.58
C GLY A 25 27.24 15.07 5.90
N ARG A 26 26.04 15.64 5.73
CA ARG A 26 25.86 16.99 5.21
C ARG A 26 26.38 18.07 6.16
N LEU A 27 26.16 17.91 7.47
CA LEU A 27 26.69 18.85 8.47
C LEU A 27 28.22 18.81 8.56
N TYR A 28 28.86 17.64 8.44
CA TYR A 28 30.33 17.55 8.36
C TYR A 28 30.88 18.23 7.10
N HIS A 29 30.25 18.04 5.93
CA HIS A 29 30.64 18.71 4.69
C HIS A 29 30.53 20.25 4.80
N ILE A 30 29.44 20.73 5.41
CA ILE A 30 29.23 22.15 5.69
C ILE A 30 30.27 22.68 6.69
N LEU A 31 30.59 21.93 7.75
CA LEU A 31 31.58 22.29 8.75
C LEU A 31 32.99 22.43 8.14
N GLU A 32 33.34 21.56 7.20
CA GLU A 32 34.61 21.61 6.46
C GLU A 32 34.71 22.89 5.61
N TYR A 33 33.68 23.19 4.81
CA TYR A 33 33.65 24.40 3.97
C TYR A 33 33.69 25.68 4.81
N VAL A 34 32.91 25.74 5.89
CA VAL A 34 32.89 26.91 6.81
C VAL A 34 34.23 27.09 7.51
N LYS A 35 34.91 26.01 7.93
CA LYS A 35 36.27 26.09 8.50
C LYS A 35 37.33 26.50 7.48
N ASN A 36 37.18 26.10 6.22
CA ASN A 36 38.06 26.49 5.12
C ASN A 36 37.75 27.91 4.57
N ARG A 37 36.70 28.59 5.05
CA ARG A 37 36.16 29.86 4.52
C ARG A 37 35.73 29.78 3.05
N GLU A 38 35.35 28.60 2.58
CA GLU A 38 34.89 28.39 1.21
C GLU A 38 33.41 28.77 1.03
N PRO A 39 33.01 29.32 -0.14
CA PRO A 39 31.63 29.72 -0.38
C PRO A 39 30.71 28.49 -0.41
N LEU A 40 29.77 28.44 0.52
CA LEU A 40 28.85 27.33 0.68
C LEU A 40 27.80 27.32 -0.46
N TYR A 41 27.45 26.13 -0.97
CA TYR A 41 26.39 26.01 -1.97
C TYR A 41 25.05 26.53 -1.43
N HIS A 42 24.26 27.20 -2.26
CA HIS A 42 22.99 27.82 -1.84
C HIS A 42 22.01 26.83 -1.17
N SER A 43 21.99 25.58 -1.63
CA SER A 43 21.23 24.48 -1.01
C SER A 43 21.63 24.20 0.44
N ASP A 44 22.92 24.35 0.76
CA ASP A 44 23.54 24.07 2.04
C ASP A 44 23.51 25.29 2.96
N GLN A 45 23.67 26.49 2.42
CA GLN A 45 23.37 27.75 3.10
C GLN A 45 21.93 27.76 3.61
N VAL A 46 20.94 27.56 2.72
CA VAL A 46 19.52 27.54 3.10
C VAL A 46 19.21 26.41 4.08
N TYR A 47 19.89 25.27 3.99
CA TYR A 47 19.75 24.19 4.98
C TYR A 47 20.29 24.60 6.36
N LEU A 48 21.46 25.25 6.41
CA LEU A 48 22.08 25.70 7.66
C LEU A 48 21.31 26.85 8.30
N GLU A 49 20.88 27.86 7.54
CA GLU A 49 20.08 28.99 8.04
C GLU A 49 18.76 28.53 8.65
N ASN A 50 18.06 27.58 8.00
CA ASN A 50 16.84 26.95 8.54
C ASN A 50 17.11 26.11 9.81
N LYS A 51 18.31 25.54 9.96
CA LYS A 51 18.70 24.77 11.15
C LYS A 51 19.15 25.66 12.33
N LEU A 52 19.80 26.78 12.04
CA LEU A 52 20.24 27.76 13.03
C LEU A 52 19.19 28.81 13.40
N ASN A 53 18.08 28.90 12.64
CA ASN A 53 17.07 29.97 12.69
C ASN A 53 17.70 31.38 12.65
N SER A 54 18.87 31.49 12.00
CA SER A 54 19.76 32.65 12.02
C SER A 54 20.50 32.70 10.68
N SER A 55 20.62 33.89 10.09
CA SER A 55 21.54 34.13 8.99
C SER A 55 22.99 34.15 9.49
N PHE A 56 23.95 33.79 8.65
CA PHE A 56 25.38 33.89 8.95
C PHE A 56 26.12 34.58 7.80
N SER A 57 27.29 35.16 8.07
CA SER A 57 28.22 35.64 7.04
C SER A 57 29.50 34.80 7.07
N LEU A 58 30.14 34.65 5.92
CA LEU A 58 31.48 34.05 5.81
C LEU A 58 32.60 35.11 5.80
N GLU A 59 32.23 36.39 5.74
CA GLU A 59 33.13 37.54 5.83
C GLU A 59 33.21 38.02 7.29
N ASP A 60 34.41 38.06 7.87
CA ASP A 60 34.66 38.65 9.19
C ASP A 60 34.83 40.17 9.05
N ASP A 61 34.01 40.95 9.76
CA ASP A 61 34.09 42.43 9.79
C ASP A 61 35.39 43.01 10.38
N SER A 62 36.36 42.18 10.81
CA SER A 62 37.54 42.61 11.57
C SER A 62 38.69 43.20 10.73
N ASN A 63 38.64 43.10 9.39
CA ASN A 63 39.74 43.53 8.50
C ASN A 63 39.40 44.75 7.62
N ASN A 64 38.33 45.49 7.96
CA ASN A 64 37.74 46.47 7.05
C ASN A 64 38.47 47.84 6.99
N GLU A 65 39.24 48.26 8.00
CA GLU A 65 39.86 49.60 8.01
C GLU A 65 40.95 49.80 6.93
N GLU A 66 41.79 48.79 6.65
CA GLU A 66 42.87 48.90 5.66
C GLU A 66 42.35 48.79 4.21
N ASN A 67 41.35 47.92 3.98
CA ASN A 67 40.70 47.77 2.68
C ASN A 67 39.88 49.00 2.30
N ASP A 68 39.18 49.63 3.27
CA ASP A 68 38.47 50.89 3.09
C ASP A 68 39.43 52.05 2.73
N LEU A 69 40.61 52.09 3.35
CA LEU A 69 41.64 53.08 3.00
C LEU A 69 42.24 52.86 1.59
N LEU A 70 42.51 51.62 1.20
CA LEU A 70 42.93 51.28 -0.18
C LEU A 70 41.85 51.62 -1.21
N TYR A 71 40.58 51.32 -0.91
CA TYR A 71 39.44 51.67 -1.76
C TYR A 71 39.33 53.20 -1.95
N LYS A 72 39.46 53.98 -0.88
CA LYS A 72 39.46 55.45 -0.92
C LYS A 72 40.63 56.04 -1.69
N ILE A 73 41.83 55.43 -1.64
CA ILE A 73 42.97 55.85 -2.47
C ILE A 73 42.68 55.57 -3.95
N LYS A 74 42.08 54.42 -4.26
CA LYS A 74 41.66 54.08 -5.63
C LYS A 74 40.57 55.03 -6.14
N GLU A 75 39.59 55.40 -5.31
CA GLU A 75 38.58 56.41 -5.63
C GLU A 75 39.21 57.80 -5.88
N LEU A 76 40.27 58.18 -5.15
CA LEU A 76 41.03 59.40 -5.45
C LEU A 76 41.77 59.36 -6.79
N ILE A 77 42.22 58.17 -7.24
CA ILE A 77 42.83 57.98 -8.57
C ILE A 77 41.74 58.08 -9.66
N GLU A 78 40.63 57.36 -9.50
CA GLU A 78 39.54 57.30 -10.48
C GLU A 78 38.77 58.63 -10.61
N SER A 79 38.65 59.40 -9.52
CA SER A 79 38.12 60.77 -9.53
C SER A 79 39.14 61.83 -10.00
N GLY A 80 40.40 61.45 -10.24
CA GLY A 80 41.47 62.36 -10.67
C GLY A 80 41.83 63.44 -9.65
N ASN A 81 41.44 63.30 -8.38
CA ASN A 81 41.52 64.37 -7.38
C ASN A 81 42.89 64.43 -6.68
N GLY A 82 43.97 64.34 -7.46
CA GLY A 82 45.35 64.36 -6.97
C GLY A 82 46.36 64.09 -8.09
N ASP A 83 47.64 64.04 -7.74
CA ASP A 83 48.69 63.45 -8.58
C ASP A 83 48.48 61.93 -8.68
N PRO A 84 48.16 61.37 -9.87
CA PRO A 84 47.89 59.94 -10.02
C PRO A 84 49.14 59.07 -9.82
N GLY A 85 50.32 59.56 -10.22
CA GLY A 85 51.57 58.81 -10.06
C GLY A 85 51.96 58.69 -8.60
N ARG A 86 51.74 59.77 -7.83
CA ARG A 86 51.94 59.75 -6.38
C ARG A 86 50.89 58.91 -5.66
N LEU A 87 49.61 59.00 -6.03
CA LEU A 87 48.56 58.15 -5.44
C LEU A 87 48.79 56.66 -5.74
N GLN A 88 49.23 56.30 -6.95
CA GLN A 88 49.59 54.92 -7.30
C GLN A 88 50.80 54.44 -6.47
N HIS A 89 51.85 55.25 -6.33
CA HIS A 89 52.98 54.91 -5.46
C HIS A 89 52.54 54.67 -4.01
N ILE A 90 51.61 55.47 -3.48
CA ILE A 90 51.08 55.32 -2.13
C ILE A 90 50.25 54.03 -2.00
N HIS A 91 49.33 53.78 -2.93
CA HIS A 91 48.55 52.54 -3.03
C HIS A 91 49.45 51.30 -3.05
N ASP A 92 50.47 51.31 -3.92
CA ASP A 92 51.37 50.17 -4.09
C ASP A 92 52.33 50.03 -2.89
N THR A 93 52.69 51.12 -2.21
CA THR A 93 53.47 51.08 -0.95
C THR A 93 52.67 50.38 0.16
N ILE A 94 51.37 50.68 0.28
CA ILE A 94 50.48 50.07 1.26
C ILE A 94 50.22 48.59 0.92
N LEU A 95 49.95 48.25 -0.35
CA LEU A 95 49.82 46.85 -0.80
C LEU A 95 51.08 45.99 -0.64
N ASN A 96 52.24 46.58 -0.36
CA ASN A 96 53.50 45.88 -0.11
C ASN A 96 53.91 45.91 1.39
N ASP A 97 53.00 46.25 2.30
CA ASP A 97 53.23 46.40 3.75
C ASP A 97 54.40 47.32 4.11
N ARG A 98 54.64 48.36 3.29
CA ARG A 98 55.76 49.29 3.49
C ARG A 98 55.33 50.54 4.24
N TYR A 99 56.24 51.06 5.06
CA TYR A 99 56.04 52.32 5.77
C TYR A 99 55.83 53.47 4.77
N LEU A 100 54.83 54.29 5.04
CA LEU A 100 54.51 55.45 4.20
C LEU A 100 55.29 56.69 4.69
N TYR A 101 55.87 57.46 3.77
CA TYR A 101 56.61 58.67 4.15
C TYR A 101 55.68 59.72 4.77
N GLN A 102 56.18 60.49 5.74
CA GLN A 102 55.41 61.54 6.43
C GLN A 102 54.83 62.60 5.47
N SER A 103 55.49 62.84 4.34
CA SER A 103 55.02 63.68 3.23
C SER A 103 53.77 63.13 2.54
N ASP A 104 53.66 61.81 2.45
CA ASP A 104 52.59 61.08 1.77
C ASP A 104 51.40 60.85 2.70
N ILE A 105 51.65 60.55 3.99
CA ILE A 105 50.62 60.54 5.04
C ILE A 105 49.88 61.89 5.06
N ARG A 106 50.61 63.01 5.18
CA ARG A 106 50.00 64.36 5.15
C ARG A 106 49.26 64.67 3.85
N TYR A 107 49.69 64.07 2.73
CA TYR A 107 49.05 64.25 1.44
C TYR A 107 47.71 63.48 1.36
N LEU A 108 47.64 62.27 1.92
CA LEU A 108 46.37 61.55 2.11
C LEU A 108 45.42 62.31 3.05
N GLU A 109 45.90 62.75 4.21
CA GLU A 109 45.08 63.52 5.18
C GLU A 109 44.49 64.79 4.54
N SER A 110 45.29 65.49 3.72
CA SER A 110 44.87 66.69 2.98
C SER A 110 43.89 66.40 1.82
N LYS A 111 43.64 65.13 1.46
CA LYS A 111 42.80 64.72 0.33
C LYS A 111 41.57 63.92 0.73
N LEU A 112 41.66 63.13 1.79
CA LEU A 112 40.56 62.36 2.38
C LEU A 112 39.82 63.14 3.49
N HIS A 113 40.38 64.26 3.96
CA HIS A 113 39.87 65.06 5.09
C HIS A 113 39.71 64.28 6.41
N SER A 114 40.36 63.13 6.53
CA SER A 114 40.37 62.24 7.68
C SER A 114 41.80 62.04 8.19
N SER A 115 41.99 61.97 9.52
CA SER A 115 43.30 61.69 10.13
C SER A 115 43.71 60.23 9.93
N VAL A 116 44.84 59.98 9.28
CA VAL A 116 45.29 58.61 8.94
C VAL A 116 46.17 58.06 10.06
N LYS A 117 45.61 57.17 10.90
CA LYS A 117 46.33 56.53 12.01
C LYS A 117 47.06 55.24 11.59
N LEU A 118 48.20 55.37 10.92
CA LEU A 118 49.19 54.28 10.90
C LEU A 118 49.94 54.25 12.25
N GLN A 119 50.30 53.06 12.73
CA GLN A 119 51.12 52.92 13.94
C GLN A 119 52.57 53.33 13.66
N ASN A 120 53.11 54.21 14.51
CA ASN A 120 54.45 54.80 14.32
C ASN A 120 55.54 54.04 15.09
N MET A 121 56.64 53.71 14.40
CA MET A 121 57.95 53.56 15.03
C MET A 121 58.99 54.40 14.28
N SER A 122 59.46 55.46 14.92
CA SER A 122 60.36 56.43 14.31
C SER A 122 61.81 55.93 14.21
N LYS A 123 62.49 56.26 13.12
CA LYS A 123 63.94 56.47 13.13
C LYS A 123 64.31 57.79 12.46
N GLU A 124 65.29 58.44 13.06
CA GLU A 124 65.75 59.80 12.77
C GLU A 124 66.96 59.75 11.82
N LEU A 125 67.13 60.74 10.95
CA LEU A 125 68.27 60.82 10.03
C LEU A 125 68.92 62.21 10.13
N THR A 126 70.09 62.27 10.75
CA THR A 126 70.83 63.51 10.99
C THR A 126 71.68 63.90 9.78
N GLN A 127 71.61 65.19 9.41
CA GLN A 127 72.58 65.81 8.52
C GLN A 127 73.87 66.13 9.28
N THR A 128 75.02 66.08 8.61
CA THR A 128 76.26 66.73 9.06
C THR A 128 76.91 67.50 7.90
N SER A 129 77.69 68.54 8.23
CA SER A 129 78.19 69.55 7.28
C SER A 129 79.52 70.16 7.78
N ASN A 130 80.14 70.99 6.93
CA ASN A 130 81.31 71.87 7.21
C ASN A 130 82.67 71.12 7.21
N SER A 131 83.65 71.51 6.40
CA SER A 131 84.64 72.62 6.53
C SER A 131 85.93 72.17 7.28
N SER A 132 87.10 72.82 7.21
CA SER A 132 87.54 74.09 6.58
C SER A 132 89.09 74.09 6.39
N SER A 133 89.61 75.06 5.63
CA SER A 133 91.05 75.27 5.34
C SER A 133 91.86 75.81 6.54
N THR A 134 93.19 75.66 6.52
CA THR A 134 94.12 76.63 7.16
C THR A 134 95.49 76.65 6.45
N VAL A 135 96.19 77.78 6.50
CA VAL A 135 97.53 78.07 5.94
C VAL A 135 98.49 78.35 7.11
N ASN A 136 99.81 78.22 6.93
CA ASN A 136 100.81 79.00 7.68
C ASN A 136 102.14 79.13 6.92
N GLU A 137 102.84 80.24 7.16
CA GLU A 137 104.05 80.73 6.47
C GLU A 137 104.88 81.60 7.46
N ILE A 138 105.99 82.22 7.00
CA ILE A 138 106.71 83.40 7.57
C ILE A 138 107.96 83.12 8.45
N HIS A 139 108.94 84.04 8.33
CA HIS A 139 110.27 84.17 8.95
C HIS A 139 111.40 83.30 8.35
N GLU A 140 112.38 83.81 7.61
CA GLU A 140 112.91 85.18 7.34
C GLU A 140 113.81 85.83 8.42
N ASN A 141 114.93 86.39 7.95
CA ASN A 141 115.90 87.32 8.57
C ASN A 141 116.86 86.84 9.67
N GLN A 142 118.16 86.81 9.33
CA GLN A 142 119.23 87.41 10.14
C GLN A 142 120.50 87.71 9.31
N GLU A 143 120.70 88.98 8.95
CA GLU A 143 122.05 89.52 8.65
C GLU A 143 122.68 90.09 9.94
N SER A 144 123.99 89.97 10.10
CA SER A 144 124.76 90.93 10.91
C SER A 144 126.23 90.99 10.50
N LYS A 145 126.70 92.16 10.06
CA LYS A 145 128.12 92.50 9.98
C LYS A 145 128.52 93.23 11.27
N HIS A 146 129.70 92.97 11.83
CA HIS A 146 130.25 93.81 12.89
C HIS A 146 131.77 93.98 12.79
N ASN A 147 132.26 95.14 13.19
CA ASN A 147 133.62 95.60 12.89
C ASN A 147 134.60 95.49 14.07
N LEU A 148 135.85 95.15 13.72
CA LEU A 148 137.11 95.71 14.24
C LEU A 148 137.17 96.21 15.70
N ARG A 149 137.93 95.49 16.56
CA ARG A 149 139.13 96.05 17.24
C ARG A 149 139.94 94.99 17.99
N GLY A 150 141.20 94.83 17.61
CA GLY A 150 142.26 94.18 18.39
C GLY A 150 143.55 95.00 18.26
N SER A 151 144.30 95.20 19.34
CA SER A 151 145.45 96.12 19.34
C SER A 151 146.71 95.47 18.78
N MET A 152 147.40 96.14 17.85
CA MET A 152 148.80 95.79 17.55
C MET A 152 149.74 96.14 18.72
N PRO A 153 150.82 95.38 18.92
CA PRO A 153 151.95 95.78 19.78
C PRO A 153 152.74 96.95 19.18
N LYS A 154 153.25 97.85 20.03
CA LYS A 154 154.12 98.96 19.61
C LYS A 154 155.58 98.47 19.53
N GLY A 155 156.07 98.21 18.32
CA GLY A 155 157.47 97.81 18.09
C GLY A 155 157.85 97.51 16.64
N TRP A 156 157.07 98.00 15.67
CA TRP A 156 157.33 97.79 14.25
C TRP A 156 157.60 99.14 13.58
N ASN A 157 158.86 99.40 13.27
CA ASN A 157 159.34 100.56 12.54
C ASN A 157 159.97 100.10 11.23
N SER A 158 159.41 100.56 10.11
CA SER A 158 159.80 100.15 8.77
C SER A 158 161.19 100.66 8.37
N ASN A 159 161.95 99.80 7.68
CA ASN A 159 162.71 100.14 6.46
C ASN A 159 163.16 98.85 5.74
N ASP A 160 163.49 99.00 4.45
CA ASP A 160 164.23 98.06 3.59
C ASP A 160 163.75 96.61 3.45
N THR A 161 162.82 96.36 2.52
CA THR A 161 163.03 95.40 1.38
C THR A 161 161.96 95.56 0.28
N SER A 162 162.18 96.50 -0.66
CA SER A 162 161.31 96.70 -1.83
C SER A 162 161.42 95.62 -2.92
N LYS A 163 161.83 94.40 -2.56
CA LYS A 163 161.96 93.22 -3.44
C LYS A 163 161.19 92.02 -2.88
N GLU A 164 161.43 91.65 -1.63
CA GLU A 164 160.63 90.64 -0.93
C GLU A 164 159.15 91.03 -0.92
N LEU A 165 158.81 92.31 -0.69
CA LEU A 165 157.42 92.78 -0.75
C LEU A 165 156.77 92.61 -2.14
N VAL A 166 157.58 92.60 -3.21
CA VAL A 166 157.13 92.41 -4.60
C VAL A 166 156.97 90.92 -4.92
N GLU A 167 157.85 90.06 -4.39
CA GLU A 167 157.72 88.60 -4.48
C GLU A 167 156.51 88.11 -3.67
N ILE A 168 156.36 88.57 -2.42
CA ILE A 168 155.16 88.32 -1.58
C ILE A 168 153.90 88.84 -2.28
N SER A 169 153.90 90.03 -2.89
CA SER A 169 152.73 90.53 -3.65
C SER A 169 152.43 89.69 -4.89
N LYS A 170 153.46 89.09 -5.52
CA LYS A 170 153.30 88.20 -6.67
C LYS A 170 152.74 86.84 -6.23
N ASP A 171 153.18 86.31 -5.10
CA ASP A 171 152.68 85.05 -4.55
C ASP A 171 151.29 85.18 -3.93
N ILE A 172 150.96 86.32 -3.33
CA ILE A 172 149.58 86.66 -2.97
C ILE A 172 148.70 86.64 -4.22
N LYS A 173 149.10 87.27 -5.33
CA LYS A 173 148.33 87.23 -6.60
C LYS A 173 148.24 85.82 -7.20
N ASN A 174 149.29 85.00 -7.07
CA ASN A 174 149.24 83.60 -7.47
C ASN A 174 148.24 82.80 -6.61
N GLU A 175 148.13 83.09 -5.31
CA GLU A 175 147.21 82.43 -4.39
C GLU A 175 145.76 82.95 -4.54
N GLU A 176 145.56 84.26 -4.70
CA GLU A 176 144.28 84.88 -5.07
C GLU A 176 143.71 84.24 -6.34
N HIS A 177 144.54 84.05 -7.37
CA HIS A 177 144.13 83.37 -8.60
C HIS A 177 143.85 81.86 -8.41
N LYS A 178 144.53 81.17 -7.47
CA LYS A 178 144.16 79.79 -7.09
C LYS A 178 142.84 79.75 -6.34
N ILE A 179 142.57 80.72 -5.47
CA ILE A 179 141.29 80.85 -4.74
C ILE A 179 140.16 81.12 -5.74
N GLU A 180 140.34 82.05 -6.68
CA GLU A 180 139.38 82.34 -7.75
C GLU A 180 139.13 81.09 -8.64
N GLN A 181 140.14 80.25 -8.86
CA GLN A 181 139.97 78.94 -9.53
C GLN A 181 139.22 77.91 -8.66
N GLN A 182 139.48 77.87 -7.34
CA GLN A 182 138.76 77.00 -6.40
C GLN A 182 137.30 77.41 -6.24
N GLU A 183 137.00 78.71 -6.24
CA GLU A 183 135.64 79.25 -6.24
C GLU A 183 134.89 78.83 -7.51
N LYS A 184 135.49 79.01 -8.70
CA LYS A 184 134.89 78.54 -9.97
C LYS A 184 134.64 77.02 -10.00
N ILE A 185 135.53 76.23 -9.40
CA ILE A 185 135.34 74.78 -9.23
C ILE A 185 134.22 74.47 -8.23
N SER A 186 134.13 75.22 -7.12
CA SER A 186 133.07 75.11 -6.11
C SER A 186 131.69 75.43 -6.70
N ASP A 187 131.61 76.49 -7.50
CA ASP A 187 130.39 76.95 -8.16
C ASP A 187 129.89 75.92 -9.19
N GLU A 188 130.77 75.42 -10.07
CA GLU A 188 130.45 74.34 -11.01
C GLU A 188 130.03 73.06 -10.26
N LEU A 189 130.71 72.71 -9.17
CA LEU A 189 130.36 71.56 -8.33
C LEU A 189 129.00 71.78 -7.63
N SER A 190 128.63 73.01 -7.27
CA SER A 190 127.31 73.38 -6.76
C SER A 190 126.22 73.28 -7.85
N HIS A 191 126.54 73.68 -9.08
CA HIS A 191 125.66 73.54 -10.24
C HIS A 191 125.40 72.06 -10.58
N GLN A 192 126.44 71.23 -10.53
CA GLN A 192 126.31 69.78 -10.69
C GLN A 192 125.51 69.14 -9.54
N ARG A 193 125.70 69.57 -8.28
CA ARG A 193 124.90 69.10 -7.14
C ARG A 193 123.42 69.46 -7.25
N THR A 194 123.09 70.68 -7.68
CA THR A 194 121.69 71.10 -7.87
C THR A 194 121.03 70.34 -9.03
N LYS A 195 121.73 70.17 -10.15
CA LYS A 195 121.29 69.34 -11.29
C LYS A 195 121.09 67.87 -10.91
N LEU A 196 121.99 67.29 -10.11
CA LEU A 196 121.84 65.94 -9.55
C LEU A 196 120.59 65.85 -8.66
N THR A 197 120.35 66.85 -7.81
CA THR A 197 119.18 66.91 -6.92
C THR A 197 117.87 66.98 -7.71
N GLN A 198 117.83 67.78 -8.79
CA GLN A 198 116.69 67.81 -9.71
C GLN A 198 116.42 66.45 -10.36
N LEU A 199 117.46 65.76 -10.84
CA LEU A 199 117.34 64.41 -11.41
C LEU A 199 116.86 63.37 -10.37
N ILE A 200 117.33 63.47 -9.12
CA ILE A 200 116.88 62.61 -8.01
C ILE A 200 115.39 62.86 -7.69
N ASN A 201 114.96 64.13 -7.68
CA ASN A 201 113.56 64.47 -7.40
C ASN A 201 112.63 64.01 -8.53
N HIS A 202 112.96 64.31 -9.79
CA HIS A 202 112.19 63.79 -10.92
C HIS A 202 112.14 62.27 -10.95
N ARG A 203 113.24 61.56 -10.64
CA ARG A 203 113.20 60.10 -10.51
C ARG A 203 112.19 59.64 -9.46
N LYS A 204 112.18 60.25 -8.26
CA LYS A 204 111.19 59.93 -7.22
C LYS A 204 109.75 60.20 -7.68
N GLU A 205 109.51 61.30 -8.39
CA GLU A 205 108.20 61.62 -8.97
C GLU A 205 107.77 60.58 -10.02
N TYR A 206 108.68 60.09 -10.86
CA TYR A 206 108.40 59.03 -11.84
C TYR A 206 108.17 57.68 -11.16
N ASP A 207 109.02 57.29 -10.20
CA ASP A 207 108.86 56.06 -9.40
C ASP A 207 107.51 56.10 -8.62
N GLN A 208 107.08 57.27 -8.14
CA GLN A 208 105.75 57.48 -7.53
C GLN A 208 104.59 57.36 -8.54
N LYS A 209 104.71 57.96 -9.73
CA LYS A 209 103.70 57.84 -10.79
C LYS A 209 103.54 56.38 -11.24
N ILE A 210 104.65 55.67 -11.45
CA ILE A 210 104.67 54.25 -11.84
C ILE A 210 104.02 53.38 -10.76
N THR A 211 104.27 53.64 -9.48
CA THR A 211 103.63 52.86 -8.39
C THR A 211 102.14 53.18 -8.24
N GLN A 212 101.72 54.43 -8.42
CA GLN A 212 100.30 54.81 -8.47
C GLN A 212 99.58 54.16 -9.66
N GLU A 213 100.11 54.29 -10.88
CA GLU A 213 99.56 53.68 -12.10
C GLU A 213 99.47 52.16 -11.97
N LYS A 214 100.53 51.50 -11.50
CA LYS A 214 100.54 50.07 -11.21
C LYS A 214 99.41 49.68 -10.24
N SER A 215 99.23 50.41 -9.14
CA SER A 215 98.18 50.10 -8.17
C SER A 215 96.77 50.26 -8.74
N SER A 216 96.56 51.25 -9.63
CA SER A 216 95.30 51.44 -10.35
C SER A 216 95.02 50.29 -11.33
N LEU A 217 96.05 49.82 -12.05
CA LEU A 217 95.94 48.70 -12.98
C LEU A 217 95.71 47.37 -12.23
N GLU A 218 96.40 47.13 -11.11
CA GLU A 218 96.18 45.94 -10.28
C GLU A 218 94.74 45.90 -9.70
N LEU A 219 94.19 47.06 -9.31
CA LEU A 219 92.80 47.19 -8.87
C LEU A 219 91.80 46.92 -10.00
N GLN A 220 92.01 47.51 -11.18
CA GLN A 220 91.16 47.26 -12.37
C GLN A 220 91.20 45.78 -12.80
N ILE A 221 92.39 45.15 -12.79
CA ILE A 221 92.54 43.72 -13.10
C ILE A 221 91.83 42.85 -12.05
N LYS A 222 91.78 43.27 -10.78
CA LYS A 222 91.01 42.56 -9.74
C LYS A 222 89.51 42.68 -9.97
N GLU A 223 88.99 43.88 -10.24
CA GLU A 223 87.57 44.08 -10.54
C GLU A 223 87.13 43.29 -11.78
N GLU A 224 87.90 43.31 -12.87
CA GLU A 224 87.58 42.53 -14.07
C GLU A 224 87.61 41.02 -13.82
N ARG A 225 88.49 40.51 -12.95
CA ARG A 225 88.45 39.10 -12.52
C ARG A 225 87.18 38.77 -11.74
N GLU A 226 86.76 39.63 -10.82
CA GLU A 226 85.52 39.45 -10.04
C GLU A 226 84.26 39.51 -10.94
N ARG A 227 84.28 40.38 -11.97
CA ARG A 227 83.25 40.45 -13.03
C ARG A 227 83.21 39.16 -13.87
N ILE A 228 84.37 38.68 -14.34
CA ILE A 228 84.49 37.44 -15.15
C ILE A 228 84.08 36.20 -14.34
N GLU A 229 84.47 36.11 -13.06
CA GLU A 229 84.07 35.01 -12.19
C GLU A 229 82.53 34.98 -11.99
N SER A 230 81.93 36.16 -11.79
CA SER A 230 80.47 36.31 -11.66
C SER A 230 79.73 35.93 -12.95
N GLN A 231 80.27 36.31 -14.12
CA GLN A 231 79.72 35.92 -15.42
C GLN A 231 79.88 34.41 -15.70
N THR A 232 80.99 33.80 -15.29
CA THR A 232 81.23 32.36 -15.41
C THR A 232 80.19 31.57 -14.61
N LYS A 233 79.98 31.92 -13.33
CA LYS A 233 78.97 31.30 -12.47
C LYS A 233 77.56 31.40 -13.05
N LEU A 234 77.18 32.57 -13.57
CA LEU A 234 75.88 32.75 -14.24
C LEU A 234 75.76 31.89 -15.52
N SER A 235 76.84 31.74 -16.29
CA SER A 235 76.87 30.88 -17.47
C SER A 235 76.76 29.40 -17.12
N GLU A 236 77.37 28.95 -16.03
CA GLU A 236 77.26 27.57 -15.51
C GLU A 236 75.83 27.27 -15.06
N GLU A 237 75.18 28.20 -14.34
CA GLU A 237 73.78 28.08 -13.95
C GLU A 237 72.85 28.00 -15.17
N ILE A 238 73.06 28.87 -16.16
CA ILE A 238 72.32 28.85 -17.44
C ILE A 238 72.50 27.52 -18.19
N ILE A 239 73.63 26.83 -18.06
CA ILE A 239 73.84 25.50 -18.64
C ILE A 239 73.05 24.44 -17.84
N ALA A 240 73.13 24.45 -16.51
CA ALA A 240 72.38 23.52 -15.65
C ALA A 240 70.86 23.64 -15.87
N GLN A 241 70.31 24.85 -15.91
CA GLN A 241 68.90 25.12 -16.20
C GLN A 241 68.48 24.60 -17.59
N LYS A 242 69.35 24.71 -18.60
CA LYS A 242 69.09 24.16 -19.95
C LYS A 242 69.04 22.63 -19.95
N GLU A 243 69.90 21.96 -19.20
CA GLU A 243 69.86 20.50 -19.06
C GLU A 243 68.60 20.02 -18.35
N GLU A 244 68.20 20.69 -17.27
CA GLU A 244 66.95 20.40 -16.55
C GLU A 244 65.73 20.60 -17.46
N LEU A 245 65.67 21.70 -18.20
CA LEU A 245 64.60 21.98 -19.17
C LEU A 245 64.53 20.92 -20.29
N ILE A 246 65.64 20.25 -20.62
CA ILE A 246 65.66 19.09 -21.54
C ILE A 246 65.10 17.82 -20.85
N LYS A 247 65.37 17.60 -19.56
CA LYS A 247 64.80 16.49 -18.77
C LYS A 247 63.28 16.64 -18.65
N VAL A 248 62.81 17.81 -18.22
CA VAL A 248 61.38 18.16 -18.08
C VAL A 248 60.63 18.03 -19.41
N LYS A 249 61.22 18.43 -20.53
CA LYS A 249 60.63 18.22 -21.88
C LYS A 249 60.44 16.73 -22.20
N LYS A 250 61.45 15.89 -21.95
CA LYS A 250 61.38 14.44 -22.18
C LYS A 250 60.34 13.76 -21.28
N GLU A 251 60.14 14.25 -20.07
CA GLU A 251 59.12 13.73 -19.14
C GLU A 251 57.72 14.17 -19.54
N ARG A 252 57.53 15.45 -19.92
CA ARG A 252 56.29 15.93 -20.52
C ARG A 252 55.89 15.12 -21.76
N GLU A 253 56.85 14.74 -22.60
CA GLU A 253 56.60 13.87 -23.76
C GLU A 253 56.18 12.44 -23.38
N LYS A 254 56.68 11.87 -22.28
CA LYS A 254 56.21 10.56 -21.78
C LYS A 254 54.78 10.66 -21.29
N ILE A 255 54.51 11.64 -20.43
CA ILE A 255 53.19 11.90 -19.83
C ILE A 255 52.15 12.14 -20.93
N LEU A 256 52.48 12.92 -21.97
CA LEU A 256 51.58 13.15 -23.10
C LEU A 256 51.21 11.85 -23.85
N LYS A 257 52.21 10.98 -24.12
CA LYS A 257 52.00 9.68 -24.78
C LYS A 257 51.16 8.73 -23.90
N GLU A 258 51.34 8.79 -22.59
CA GLU A 258 50.56 8.01 -21.62
C GLU A 258 49.10 8.47 -21.60
N ILE A 259 48.85 9.78 -21.46
CA ILE A 259 47.52 10.42 -21.55
C ILE A 259 46.82 10.06 -22.86
N ASP A 260 47.50 10.15 -24.01
CA ASP A 260 46.92 9.74 -25.29
C ASP A 260 46.60 8.24 -25.33
N SER A 261 47.41 7.38 -24.70
CA SER A 261 47.11 5.95 -24.58
C SER A 261 45.84 5.70 -23.74
N GLU A 262 45.65 6.43 -22.64
CA GLU A 262 44.50 6.27 -21.75
C GLU A 262 43.22 6.85 -22.35
N LYS A 263 43.31 8.03 -22.95
CA LYS A 263 42.25 8.63 -23.76
C LYS A 263 41.75 7.68 -24.84
N ASN A 264 42.66 6.93 -25.49
CA ASN A 264 42.29 5.89 -26.46
C ASN A 264 41.66 4.66 -25.80
N LYS A 265 42.12 4.19 -24.62
CA LYS A 265 41.45 3.11 -23.86
C LYS A 265 40.01 3.51 -23.50
N ILE A 266 39.85 4.68 -22.87
CA ILE A 266 38.55 5.24 -22.43
C ILE A 266 37.61 5.45 -23.62
N THR A 267 38.10 5.99 -24.73
CA THR A 267 37.28 6.17 -25.95
C THR A 267 36.79 4.83 -26.49
N ASN A 268 37.67 3.83 -26.58
CA ASN A 268 37.29 2.49 -27.03
C ASN A 268 36.27 1.84 -26.09
N GLU A 269 36.45 1.96 -24.77
CA GLU A 269 35.49 1.45 -23.79
C GLU A 269 34.13 2.15 -23.89
N LEU A 270 34.10 3.48 -23.99
CA LEU A 270 32.88 4.26 -24.18
C LEU A 270 32.12 3.82 -25.45
N THR A 271 32.81 3.45 -26.53
CA THR A 271 32.13 2.90 -27.73
C THR A 271 31.59 1.49 -27.52
N LYS A 272 32.21 0.66 -26.67
CA LYS A 272 31.66 -0.66 -26.29
C LYS A 272 30.41 -0.50 -25.43
N GLN A 273 30.48 0.32 -24.37
CA GLN A 273 29.36 0.60 -23.48
C GLN A 273 28.16 1.19 -24.26
N LYS A 274 28.40 2.14 -25.18
CA LYS A 274 27.34 2.67 -26.07
C LYS A 274 26.70 1.61 -26.97
N LYS A 275 27.49 0.67 -27.52
CA LYS A 275 26.94 -0.45 -28.32
C LYS A 275 26.11 -1.41 -27.47
N GLN A 276 26.58 -1.75 -26.27
CA GLN A 276 25.84 -2.59 -25.32
C GLN A 276 24.52 -1.94 -24.88
N LEU A 277 24.53 -0.62 -24.63
CA LEU A 277 23.30 0.13 -24.28
C LEU A 277 22.27 0.11 -25.43
N VAL A 278 22.69 0.34 -26.67
CA VAL A 278 21.80 0.27 -27.84
C VAL A 278 21.27 -1.15 -28.06
N GLN A 279 22.10 -2.18 -27.86
CA GLN A 279 21.64 -3.57 -27.93
C GLN A 279 20.59 -3.87 -26.85
N ALA A 280 20.84 -3.49 -25.59
CA ALA A 280 19.89 -3.70 -24.49
C ALA A 280 18.56 -2.94 -24.70
N GLN A 281 18.59 -1.77 -25.35
CA GLN A 281 17.38 -1.03 -25.72
C GLN A 281 16.55 -1.76 -26.78
N LEU A 282 17.19 -2.37 -27.78
CA LEU A 282 16.50 -3.18 -28.79
C LEU A 282 15.92 -4.48 -28.19
N GLU A 283 16.69 -5.15 -27.33
CA GLU A 283 16.24 -6.35 -26.60
C GLU A 283 15.05 -6.02 -25.67
N GLN A 284 15.06 -4.86 -24.99
CA GLN A 284 13.91 -4.38 -24.23
C GLN A 284 12.68 -4.16 -25.13
N GLU A 285 12.84 -3.51 -26.29
CA GLU A 285 11.72 -3.23 -27.19
C GLU A 285 11.03 -4.53 -27.68
N ASP A 286 11.81 -5.58 -27.96
CA ASP A 286 11.28 -6.87 -28.38
C ASP A 286 10.66 -7.68 -27.22
N ILE A 287 11.22 -7.62 -26.01
CA ILE A 287 10.58 -8.17 -24.80
C ILE A 287 9.25 -7.46 -24.53
N GLU A 288 9.21 -6.12 -24.66
CA GLU A 288 7.97 -5.36 -24.51
C GLU A 288 6.91 -5.73 -25.54
N LYS A 289 7.29 -6.02 -26.80
CA LYS A 289 6.36 -6.54 -27.82
C LYS A 289 5.80 -7.90 -27.42
N GLN A 290 6.66 -8.81 -26.95
CA GLN A 290 6.24 -10.15 -26.49
C GLN A 290 5.25 -10.04 -25.32
N VAL A 291 5.58 -9.28 -24.27
CA VAL A 291 4.70 -9.03 -23.11
C VAL A 291 3.35 -8.44 -23.55
N LYS A 292 3.33 -7.48 -24.50
CA LYS A 292 2.09 -6.90 -25.04
C LYS A 292 1.26 -7.93 -25.83
N THR A 293 1.88 -8.91 -26.49
CA THR A 293 1.14 -10.01 -27.15
C THR A 293 0.62 -11.06 -26.16
N GLU A 294 1.39 -11.42 -25.12
CA GLU A 294 0.97 -12.35 -24.07
C GLU A 294 -0.18 -11.77 -23.24
N GLN A 295 -0.10 -10.50 -22.82
CA GLN A 295 -1.20 -9.82 -22.15
C GLN A 295 -2.49 -9.85 -22.98
N LYS A 296 -2.39 -9.68 -24.30
CA LYS A 296 -3.54 -9.76 -25.23
C LYS A 296 -4.08 -11.19 -25.40
N LEU A 297 -3.23 -12.22 -25.28
CA LEU A 297 -3.66 -13.61 -25.28
C LEU A 297 -4.35 -13.99 -23.96
N LEU A 298 -3.78 -13.60 -22.83
CA LEU A 298 -4.36 -13.82 -21.50
C LEU A 298 -5.71 -13.12 -21.34
N ALA A 299 -5.84 -11.88 -21.83
CA ALA A 299 -7.11 -11.15 -21.83
C ALA A 299 -8.22 -11.91 -22.60
N LYS A 300 -7.89 -12.46 -23.78
CA LYS A 300 -8.82 -13.30 -24.55
C LYS A 300 -9.19 -14.59 -23.81
N MET A 301 -8.23 -15.26 -23.19
CA MET A 301 -8.50 -16.50 -22.42
C MET A 301 -9.40 -16.23 -21.21
N VAL A 302 -9.23 -15.10 -20.52
CA VAL A 302 -10.10 -14.67 -19.42
C VAL A 302 -11.51 -14.35 -19.92
N GLU A 303 -11.64 -13.69 -21.08
CA GLU A 303 -12.94 -13.41 -21.71
C GLU A 303 -13.66 -14.70 -22.15
N GLU A 304 -12.95 -15.65 -22.78
CA GLU A 304 -13.47 -16.96 -23.17
C GLU A 304 -13.92 -17.78 -21.94
N GLN A 305 -13.10 -17.84 -20.88
CA GLN A 305 -13.47 -18.50 -19.63
C GLN A 305 -14.70 -17.85 -18.98
N LYS A 306 -14.79 -16.51 -18.98
CA LYS A 306 -15.94 -15.77 -18.46
C LYS A 306 -17.22 -16.05 -19.25
N LEU A 307 -17.14 -16.14 -20.59
CA LEU A 307 -18.27 -16.54 -21.44
C LEU A 307 -18.72 -17.97 -21.13
N ARG A 308 -17.78 -18.92 -21.09
CA ARG A 308 -18.05 -20.34 -20.80
C ARG A 308 -18.66 -20.56 -19.41
N LEU A 309 -18.19 -19.83 -18.39
CA LEU A 309 -18.79 -19.84 -17.04
C LEU A 309 -20.20 -19.22 -17.06
N GLY A 310 -20.44 -18.18 -17.84
CA GLY A 310 -21.76 -17.60 -18.05
C GLY A 310 -22.75 -18.56 -18.73
N GLU A 311 -22.29 -19.37 -19.67
CA GLU A 311 -23.08 -20.45 -20.29
C GLU A 311 -23.38 -21.58 -19.30
N GLN A 312 -22.38 -22.03 -18.54
CA GLN A 312 -22.57 -23.03 -17.48
C GLN A 312 -23.57 -22.55 -16.42
N ALA A 313 -23.54 -21.27 -16.05
CA ALA A 313 -24.51 -20.68 -15.12
C ALA A 313 -25.95 -20.67 -15.68
N LYS A 314 -26.14 -20.38 -16.98
CA LYS A 314 -27.45 -20.51 -17.65
C LYS A 314 -27.95 -21.95 -17.64
N ILE A 315 -27.10 -22.90 -18.02
CA ILE A 315 -27.45 -24.33 -18.05
C ILE A 315 -27.81 -24.83 -16.64
N ALA A 316 -27.07 -24.43 -15.61
CA ALA A 316 -27.39 -24.76 -14.22
C ALA A 316 -28.74 -24.19 -13.76
N TYR A 317 -29.08 -22.97 -14.19
CA TYR A 317 -30.37 -22.35 -13.92
C TYR A 317 -31.53 -23.07 -14.64
N GLU A 318 -31.36 -23.44 -15.92
CA GLU A 318 -32.33 -24.25 -16.67
C GLU A 318 -32.53 -25.65 -16.06
N ILE A 319 -31.46 -26.30 -15.60
CA ILE A 319 -31.52 -27.58 -14.89
C ILE A 319 -32.34 -27.41 -13.60
N LYS A 320 -32.11 -26.34 -12.84
CA LYS A 320 -32.89 -26.07 -11.62
C LYS A 320 -34.37 -25.85 -11.95
N LEU A 321 -34.72 -25.03 -12.94
CA LEU A 321 -36.12 -24.85 -13.34
C LEU A 321 -36.80 -26.18 -13.70
N LYS A 322 -36.11 -27.06 -14.44
CA LYS A 322 -36.60 -28.41 -14.79
C LYS A 322 -36.70 -29.35 -13.58
N GLN A 323 -35.88 -29.15 -12.54
CA GLN A 323 -36.03 -29.85 -11.26
C GLN A 323 -37.26 -29.34 -10.49
N ASP A 324 -37.45 -28.03 -10.40
CA ASP A 324 -38.61 -27.39 -9.76
C ASP A 324 -39.94 -27.74 -10.49
N GLU A 325 -39.90 -27.97 -11.82
CA GLU A 325 -41.02 -28.49 -12.63
C GLU A 325 -41.28 -29.98 -12.38
N LEU A 326 -40.23 -30.80 -12.36
CA LEU A 326 -40.35 -32.24 -12.10
C LEU A 326 -40.86 -32.54 -10.69
N GLU A 327 -40.51 -31.73 -9.69
CA GLU A 327 -41.00 -31.86 -8.33
C GLU A 327 -42.51 -31.54 -8.23
N LYS A 328 -42.99 -30.52 -8.94
CA LYS A 328 -44.44 -30.25 -9.06
C LYS A 328 -45.17 -31.43 -9.71
N SER A 329 -44.66 -31.93 -10.84
CA SER A 329 -45.27 -33.05 -11.55
C SER A 329 -45.29 -34.35 -10.73
N LYS A 330 -44.31 -34.57 -9.83
CA LYS A 330 -44.37 -35.64 -8.83
C LYS A 330 -45.48 -35.42 -7.81
N ASN A 331 -45.58 -34.22 -7.24
CA ASN A 331 -46.61 -33.91 -6.25
C ASN A 331 -48.02 -34.06 -6.84
N GLU A 332 -48.24 -33.63 -8.09
CA GLU A 332 -49.46 -33.85 -8.86
C GLU A 332 -49.74 -35.35 -9.07
N TYR A 333 -48.73 -36.15 -9.40
CA TYR A 333 -48.85 -37.60 -9.57
C TYR A 333 -49.19 -38.32 -8.25
N ASP A 334 -48.60 -37.92 -7.12
CA ASP A 334 -48.88 -38.49 -5.80
C ASP A 334 -50.28 -38.08 -5.28
N GLU A 335 -50.76 -36.88 -5.64
CA GLU A 335 -52.15 -36.48 -5.42
C GLU A 335 -53.12 -37.32 -6.27
N ILE A 336 -52.84 -37.50 -7.56
CA ILE A 336 -53.62 -38.38 -8.45
C ILE A 336 -53.62 -39.83 -7.94
N LEU A 337 -52.49 -40.36 -7.46
CA LEU A 337 -52.44 -41.69 -6.84
C LEU A 337 -53.35 -41.78 -5.60
N SER A 338 -53.37 -40.73 -4.78
CA SER A 338 -54.25 -40.67 -3.60
C SER A 338 -55.72 -40.66 -4.01
N GLN A 339 -56.11 -39.81 -4.97
CA GLN A 339 -57.46 -39.76 -5.53
C GLN A 339 -57.88 -41.12 -6.15
N VAL A 340 -57.02 -41.73 -6.97
CA VAL A 340 -57.26 -43.05 -7.59
C VAL A 340 -57.39 -44.17 -6.54
N ASN A 341 -56.67 -44.09 -5.42
CA ASN A 341 -56.80 -45.07 -4.34
C ASN A 341 -58.09 -44.86 -3.53
N GLU A 342 -58.53 -43.62 -3.31
CA GLU A 342 -59.88 -43.35 -2.79
C GLU A 342 -60.97 -43.86 -3.73
N GLU A 343 -60.85 -43.63 -5.04
CA GLU A 343 -61.81 -44.12 -6.03
C GLU A 343 -61.88 -45.65 -6.07
N LYS A 344 -60.75 -46.35 -5.96
CA LYS A 344 -60.72 -47.81 -5.79
C LYS A 344 -61.47 -48.25 -4.53
N ALA A 345 -61.27 -47.57 -3.40
CA ALA A 345 -61.99 -47.89 -2.16
C ALA A 345 -63.51 -47.70 -2.31
N LYS A 346 -63.93 -46.55 -2.88
CA LYS A 346 -65.33 -46.25 -3.22
C LYS A 346 -65.90 -47.27 -4.22
N PHE A 347 -65.10 -47.74 -5.18
CA PHE A 347 -65.49 -48.78 -6.14
C PHE A 347 -65.64 -50.15 -5.48
N GLU A 348 -64.74 -50.54 -4.57
CA GLU A 348 -64.89 -51.76 -3.77
C GLU A 348 -66.15 -51.74 -2.90
N GLU A 349 -66.49 -50.60 -2.31
CA GLU A 349 -67.76 -50.41 -1.59
C GLU A 349 -68.95 -50.55 -2.52
N SER A 350 -68.88 -49.98 -3.74
CA SER A 350 -69.91 -50.19 -4.78
C SER A 350 -70.05 -51.67 -5.19
N GLU A 351 -68.95 -52.41 -5.25
CA GLU A 351 -68.90 -53.86 -5.50
C GLU A 351 -69.55 -54.65 -4.35
N LYS A 352 -69.26 -54.28 -3.10
CA LYS A 352 -69.88 -54.88 -1.89
C LYS A 352 -71.39 -54.61 -1.87
N LEU A 353 -71.82 -53.38 -2.17
CA LEU A 353 -73.23 -52.98 -2.29
C LEU A 353 -73.93 -53.72 -3.44
N LYS A 354 -73.32 -53.80 -4.63
CA LYS A 354 -73.85 -54.53 -5.79
C LYS A 354 -74.04 -56.03 -5.50
N LYS A 355 -73.12 -56.65 -4.75
CA LYS A 355 -73.24 -58.04 -4.27
C LYS A 355 -74.35 -58.20 -3.22
N LEU A 356 -74.60 -57.19 -2.38
CA LEU A 356 -75.71 -57.19 -1.43
C LEU A 356 -77.08 -57.02 -2.12
N ILE A 357 -77.18 -56.09 -3.08
CA ILE A 357 -78.39 -55.86 -3.88
C ILE A 357 -78.80 -57.15 -4.61
N LYS A 358 -77.86 -57.86 -5.25
CA LYS A 358 -78.15 -59.14 -5.90
C LYS A 358 -78.75 -60.19 -4.96
N LYS A 359 -78.24 -60.30 -3.72
CA LYS A 359 -78.83 -61.21 -2.71
C LYS A 359 -80.25 -60.80 -2.35
N GLN A 360 -80.51 -59.49 -2.19
CA GLN A 360 -81.85 -58.97 -1.93
C GLN A 360 -82.80 -59.19 -3.13
N GLU A 361 -82.30 -59.12 -4.37
CA GLU A 361 -83.06 -59.46 -5.57
C GLU A 361 -83.39 -60.96 -5.63
N GLU A 362 -82.43 -61.85 -5.32
CA GLU A 362 -82.62 -63.29 -5.22
C GLU A 362 -83.62 -63.67 -4.12
N GLU A 363 -83.50 -63.07 -2.93
CA GLU A 363 -84.46 -63.21 -1.82
C GLU A 363 -85.86 -62.71 -2.20
N LEU A 364 -85.97 -61.59 -2.92
CA LEU A 364 -87.23 -61.04 -3.40
C LEU A 364 -87.86 -61.89 -4.51
N ILE A 365 -87.05 -62.51 -5.38
CA ILE A 365 -87.52 -63.48 -6.38
C ILE A 365 -88.08 -64.70 -5.67
N LYS A 366 -87.32 -65.29 -4.74
CA LYS A 366 -87.78 -66.44 -3.96
C LYS A 366 -89.07 -66.13 -3.18
N ALA A 367 -89.15 -64.97 -2.54
CA ALA A 367 -90.38 -64.54 -1.85
C ALA A 367 -91.59 -64.33 -2.80
N LYS A 368 -91.35 -64.01 -4.09
CA LYS A 368 -92.41 -64.00 -5.12
C LYS A 368 -92.81 -65.42 -5.54
N GLU A 369 -91.87 -66.36 -5.61
CA GLU A 369 -92.11 -67.78 -5.90
C GLU A 369 -92.89 -68.46 -4.76
N ASP A 370 -92.44 -68.33 -3.51
CA ASP A 370 -93.14 -68.81 -2.30
C ASP A 370 -94.57 -68.25 -2.22
N ARG A 371 -94.75 -66.97 -2.59
CA ARG A 371 -96.06 -66.31 -2.69
C ARG A 371 -96.91 -66.85 -3.85
N LEU A 372 -96.30 -67.16 -4.99
CA LEU A 372 -97.00 -67.74 -6.14
C LEU A 372 -97.44 -69.18 -5.86
N GLU A 373 -96.61 -69.99 -5.21
CA GLU A 373 -97.02 -71.31 -4.72
C GLU A 373 -98.15 -71.21 -3.69
N SER A 374 -98.05 -70.27 -2.74
CA SER A 374 -99.14 -69.99 -1.79
C SER A 374 -100.45 -69.58 -2.49
N ILE A 375 -100.38 -68.76 -3.55
CA ILE A 375 -101.55 -68.39 -4.37
C ILE A 375 -102.11 -69.62 -5.12
N ASN A 376 -101.25 -70.49 -5.64
CA ASN A 376 -101.66 -71.74 -6.29
C ASN A 376 -102.30 -72.73 -5.29
N GLN A 377 -101.79 -72.81 -4.06
CA GLN A 377 -102.39 -73.57 -2.97
C GLN A 377 -103.80 -73.05 -2.64
N ILE A 378 -103.94 -71.73 -2.42
CA ILE A 378 -105.22 -71.05 -2.20
C ILE A 378 -106.18 -71.27 -3.39
N SER A 379 -105.68 -71.34 -4.62
CA SER A 379 -106.48 -71.63 -5.82
C SER A 379 -107.01 -73.07 -5.82
N LYS A 380 -106.17 -74.07 -5.52
CA LYS A 380 -106.58 -75.48 -5.33
C LYS A 380 -107.63 -75.59 -4.22
N GLU A 381 -107.42 -74.92 -3.09
CA GLU A 381 -108.36 -74.90 -1.97
C GLU A 381 -109.70 -74.26 -2.35
N LYS A 382 -109.70 -73.11 -3.03
CA LYS A 382 -110.92 -72.48 -3.58
C LYS A 382 -111.66 -73.41 -4.53
N GLN A 383 -110.98 -74.18 -5.38
CA GLN A 383 -111.63 -75.20 -6.22
C GLN A 383 -112.21 -76.36 -5.41
N MET A 384 -111.56 -76.79 -4.33
CA MET A 384 -112.09 -77.82 -3.44
C MET A 384 -113.30 -77.33 -2.63
N ILE A 385 -113.30 -76.05 -2.22
CA ILE A 385 -114.44 -75.40 -1.56
C ILE A 385 -115.62 -75.27 -2.53
N THR A 386 -115.42 -74.84 -3.78
CA THR A 386 -116.54 -74.76 -4.76
C THR A 386 -117.11 -76.13 -5.11
N LYS A 387 -116.26 -77.17 -5.27
CA LYS A 387 -116.70 -78.57 -5.42
C LYS A 387 -117.55 -79.04 -4.22
N LYS A 388 -117.09 -78.81 -2.98
CA LYS A 388 -117.88 -79.11 -1.76
C LYS A 388 -119.20 -78.35 -1.73
N THR A 389 -119.19 -77.05 -2.02
CA THR A 389 -120.40 -76.20 -2.06
C THR A 389 -121.41 -76.68 -3.12
N GLN A 390 -120.95 -77.16 -4.27
CA GLN A 390 -121.81 -77.77 -5.29
C GLN A 390 -122.42 -79.09 -4.81
N GLN A 391 -121.64 -79.96 -4.16
CA GLN A 391 -122.15 -81.20 -3.54
C GLN A 391 -123.17 -80.91 -2.43
N GLU A 392 -122.96 -79.89 -1.60
CA GLU A 392 -123.92 -79.48 -0.58
C GLU A 392 -125.20 -78.89 -1.18
N LYS A 393 -125.11 -78.06 -2.23
CA LYS A 393 -126.28 -77.60 -2.98
C LYS A 393 -127.06 -78.76 -3.62
N ALA A 394 -126.38 -79.85 -4.01
CA ALA A 394 -127.04 -81.07 -4.49
C ALA A 394 -127.74 -81.85 -3.35
N LYS A 395 -127.09 -82.01 -2.18
CA LYS A 395 -127.69 -82.61 -0.97
C LYS A 395 -128.90 -81.81 -0.46
N LEU A 396 -128.82 -80.48 -0.50
CA LEU A 396 -129.94 -79.60 -0.11
C LEU A 396 -131.13 -79.79 -1.08
N LYS A 397 -130.87 -79.88 -2.39
CA LYS A 397 -131.91 -80.18 -3.39
C LYS A 397 -132.57 -81.54 -3.20
N SER A 398 -131.87 -82.58 -2.72
CA SER A 398 -132.49 -83.86 -2.40
C SER A 398 -133.29 -83.82 -1.09
N GLN A 399 -132.82 -83.12 -0.06
CA GLN A 399 -133.62 -82.86 1.16
C GLN A 399 -134.90 -82.05 0.88
N ILE A 400 -134.87 -81.08 -0.04
CA ILE A 400 -136.05 -80.32 -0.48
C ILE A 400 -137.08 -81.23 -1.16
N LYS A 401 -136.64 -82.20 -1.98
CA LYS A 401 -137.55 -83.21 -2.56
C LYS A 401 -138.16 -84.12 -1.48
N LEU A 402 -137.35 -84.56 -0.51
CA LEU A 402 -137.76 -85.51 0.52
C LEU A 402 -138.75 -84.87 1.53
N THR A 403 -138.51 -83.62 1.93
CA THR A 403 -139.47 -82.85 2.77
C THR A 403 -140.77 -82.51 2.04
N ALA A 404 -140.73 -82.29 0.72
CA ALA A 404 -141.95 -82.14 -0.10
C ALA A 404 -142.76 -83.45 -0.23
N GLN A 405 -142.13 -84.61 -0.01
CA GLN A 405 -142.79 -85.92 0.01
C GLN A 405 -143.46 -86.19 1.36
N ILE A 406 -142.76 -85.93 2.48
CA ILE A 406 -143.33 -86.03 3.85
C ILE A 406 -144.62 -85.18 3.98
N LYS A 407 -144.63 -83.95 3.45
CA LYS A 407 -145.81 -83.06 3.46
C LYS A 407 -147.01 -83.57 2.65
N LYS A 408 -146.88 -84.64 1.86
CA LYS A 408 -148.01 -85.33 1.21
C LYS A 408 -148.55 -86.44 2.11
N GLU A 409 -147.68 -87.21 2.74
CA GLU A 409 -148.02 -88.33 3.63
C GLU A 409 -148.72 -87.83 4.91
N GLU A 410 -148.25 -86.70 5.46
CA GLU A 410 -148.83 -86.02 6.63
C GLU A 410 -150.32 -85.67 6.44
N LYS A 411 -150.70 -85.19 5.25
CA LYS A 411 -152.10 -84.88 4.89
C LYS A 411 -152.98 -86.14 4.80
N ILE A 412 -152.41 -87.28 4.41
CA ILE A 412 -153.12 -88.55 4.35
C ILE A 412 -153.39 -89.06 5.78
N TYR A 413 -152.38 -89.00 6.66
CA TYR A 413 -152.49 -89.42 8.06
C TYR A 413 -153.59 -88.68 8.82
N ASP A 414 -153.65 -87.34 8.68
CA ASP A 414 -154.61 -86.50 9.38
C ASP A 414 -156.07 -86.76 8.95
N SER A 415 -156.27 -87.20 7.70
CA SER A 415 -157.56 -87.63 7.16
C SER A 415 -158.01 -89.02 7.66
N LEU A 416 -157.06 -89.87 8.07
CA LEU A 416 -157.32 -91.15 8.75
C LEU A 416 -157.71 -90.93 10.21
N LYS A 417 -156.95 -90.08 10.93
CA LYS A 417 -157.16 -89.78 12.36
C LYS A 417 -158.59 -89.32 12.66
N LYS A 418 -159.13 -88.43 11.83
CA LYS A 418 -160.50 -87.88 11.94
C LYS A 418 -161.62 -88.90 11.65
N LYS A 419 -161.30 -90.07 11.06
CA LYS A 419 -162.26 -91.19 10.92
C LYS A 419 -162.31 -92.05 12.18
N HIS A 420 -161.17 -92.31 12.83
CA HIS A 420 -161.09 -93.17 14.02
C HIS A 420 -161.94 -92.64 15.19
N GLU A 421 -161.77 -91.36 15.55
CA GLU A 421 -162.47 -90.77 16.71
C GLU A 421 -164.01 -90.83 16.63
N LYS A 422 -164.59 -90.91 15.43
CA LYS A 422 -166.04 -91.04 15.24
C LYS A 422 -166.55 -92.44 15.60
N ILE A 423 -165.71 -93.47 15.46
CA ILE A 423 -166.08 -94.87 15.70
C ILE A 423 -166.10 -95.13 17.23
N ASP A 424 -165.04 -94.75 17.94
CA ASP A 424 -164.89 -95.03 19.38
C ASP A 424 -166.01 -94.38 20.23
N ARG A 425 -166.43 -93.15 19.86
CA ARG A 425 -167.54 -92.43 20.52
C ARG A 425 -168.90 -93.11 20.34
N GLN A 426 -169.10 -93.93 19.29
CA GLN A 426 -170.33 -94.74 19.14
C GLN A 426 -170.30 -96.00 20.02
N ILE A 427 -169.12 -96.64 20.16
CA ILE A 427 -168.96 -97.89 20.93
C ILE A 427 -169.22 -97.65 22.42
N GLN A 428 -168.63 -96.60 23.00
CA GLN A 428 -168.80 -96.30 24.44
C GLN A 428 -170.26 -96.06 24.85
N ASN A 429 -171.05 -95.39 24.00
CA ASN A 429 -172.42 -95.00 24.31
C ASN A 429 -173.42 -96.17 24.25
N LYS A 430 -173.17 -97.20 23.45
CA LYS A 430 -174.00 -98.42 23.46
C LYS A 430 -173.80 -99.23 24.76
N ASN A 431 -172.54 -99.41 25.19
CA ASN A 431 -172.22 -100.21 26.38
C ASN A 431 -172.76 -99.63 27.69
N LYS A 432 -172.88 -98.29 27.82
CA LYS A 432 -173.44 -97.64 29.02
C LYS A 432 -174.96 -97.83 29.19
N LYS A 433 -175.72 -98.13 28.13
CA LYS A 433 -177.18 -98.34 28.22
C LYS A 433 -177.55 -99.75 28.72
N LEU A 434 -176.86 -100.79 28.25
CA LEU A 434 -177.14 -102.19 28.59
C LEU A 434 -177.05 -102.49 30.10
N LYS A 435 -175.99 -102.03 30.78
CA LYS A 435 -175.80 -102.29 32.22
C LYS A 435 -176.97 -101.77 33.09
N LYS A 436 -177.57 -100.63 32.75
CA LYS A 436 -178.67 -100.03 33.52
C LYS A 436 -180.02 -100.74 33.40
N GLN A 437 -180.18 -101.68 32.46
CA GLN A 437 -181.41 -102.48 32.33
C GLN A 437 -181.38 -103.74 33.21
N GLN A 438 -180.21 -104.37 33.37
CA GLN A 438 -180.09 -105.64 34.13
C GLN A 438 -180.32 -105.46 35.63
N GLU A 439 -179.93 -104.33 36.22
CA GLU A 439 -180.09 -104.09 37.68
C GLU A 439 -181.54 -103.84 38.11
N LYS A 440 -182.42 -103.35 37.21
CA LYS A 440 -183.83 -103.06 37.55
C LYS A 440 -184.67 -104.32 37.71
N ILE A 441 -184.43 -105.34 36.88
CA ILE A 441 -185.17 -106.61 36.92
C ILE A 441 -184.89 -107.35 38.25
N LYS A 442 -183.64 -107.32 38.72
CA LYS A 442 -183.19 -108.04 39.92
C LYS A 442 -183.82 -107.55 41.24
N LYS A 443 -184.56 -106.43 41.25
CA LYS A 443 -185.23 -105.89 42.46
C LYS A 443 -186.76 -105.98 42.46
N GLN A 444 -187.38 -106.53 41.42
CA GLN A 444 -188.85 -106.65 41.34
C GLN A 444 -189.40 -108.04 41.69
N ILE A 445 -188.53 -109.06 41.85
CA ILE A 445 -188.96 -110.45 42.06
C ILE A 445 -189.01 -110.82 43.55
N ASP A 446 -188.03 -110.39 44.36
CA ASP A 446 -187.91 -110.76 45.79
C ASP A 446 -189.04 -110.24 46.69
N ALA A 447 -189.91 -109.35 46.19
CA ALA A 447 -191.03 -108.77 46.94
C ALA A 447 -192.38 -109.51 46.77
N LYS A 448 -192.53 -110.41 45.79
CA LYS A 448 -193.80 -111.11 45.54
C LYS A 448 -193.86 -112.48 46.24
N SER A 449 -194.53 -112.48 47.40
CA SER A 449 -195.39 -113.57 47.91
C SER A 449 -194.93 -115.02 47.60
N LYS A 450 -194.32 -115.78 48.53
CA LYS A 450 -194.82 -116.08 49.89
C LYS A 450 -196.23 -116.73 49.94
N LYS A 451 -196.69 -117.32 48.83
CA LYS A 451 -197.84 -118.26 48.75
C LYS A 451 -197.50 -119.41 47.78
N LEU A 452 -197.40 -120.64 48.29
CA LEU A 452 -197.22 -121.92 47.55
C LEU A 452 -195.95 -122.00 46.67
N LYS A 453 -195.25 -123.12 46.48
CA LYS A 453 -194.99 -124.41 47.16
C LYS A 453 -194.05 -125.19 46.19
N SER A 454 -193.67 -126.42 46.56
CA SER A 454 -193.25 -127.54 45.68
C SER A 454 -191.91 -127.52 44.89
N LEU A 455 -191.13 -128.57 45.20
CA LEU A 455 -190.37 -129.49 44.33
C LEU A 455 -189.12 -129.04 43.52
N GLU A 456 -187.96 -129.44 44.05
CA GLU A 456 -187.10 -130.55 43.55
C GLU A 456 -186.38 -130.55 42.16
N LYS A 457 -185.11 -131.01 42.24
CA LYS A 457 -184.37 -131.91 41.31
C LYS A 457 -183.92 -131.44 39.92
N LYS A 458 -182.59 -131.15 39.84
CA LYS A 458 -181.63 -131.58 38.77
C LYS A 458 -181.89 -131.04 37.34
N PRO A 459 -181.04 -131.36 36.32
CA PRO A 459 -179.62 -131.77 36.28
C PRO A 459 -178.79 -130.60 35.67
N LYS A 460 -177.74 -130.64 34.80
CA LYS A 460 -176.74 -131.61 34.27
C LYS A 460 -175.58 -130.80 33.61
N SER A 461 -174.40 -131.41 33.39
CA SER A 461 -173.44 -131.19 32.24
C SER A 461 -172.84 -129.79 31.97
N ASP A 462 -171.67 -129.61 31.32
CA ASP A 462 -170.45 -130.44 31.17
C ASP A 462 -169.25 -129.59 30.67
N LYS A 463 -168.13 -130.28 30.43
CA LYS A 463 -166.91 -129.96 29.63
C LYS A 463 -167.21 -129.32 28.23
N PRO A 464 -166.22 -128.91 27.35
CA PRO A 464 -164.75 -129.15 27.39
C PRO A 464 -163.79 -128.07 26.77
N LYS A 465 -162.47 -128.37 26.69
CA LYS A 465 -161.49 -128.14 25.56
C LYS A 465 -161.36 -126.72 24.93
N ASN A 466 -160.20 -126.14 24.57
CA ASN A 466 -158.96 -126.69 23.97
C ASN A 466 -157.96 -125.56 23.55
N LYS A 467 -156.66 -125.92 23.36
CA LYS A 467 -155.67 -125.42 22.36
C LYS A 467 -155.31 -123.91 22.29
N LYS A 468 -154.04 -123.52 22.42
CA LYS A 468 -152.87 -123.66 21.49
C LYS A 468 -152.97 -122.85 20.18
N SER A 469 -152.21 -121.76 20.07
CA SER A 469 -151.05 -121.54 19.15
C SER A 469 -150.70 -120.01 19.09
N LEU A 470 -149.48 -119.50 18.85
CA LEU A 470 -148.35 -119.85 17.96
C LEU A 470 -148.71 -119.75 16.46
N PRO A 471 -147.77 -119.49 15.51
CA PRO A 471 -146.31 -119.30 15.64
C PRO A 471 -145.73 -118.14 14.77
N LYS A 472 -144.39 -118.15 14.57
CA LYS A 472 -143.62 -117.66 13.41
C LYS A 472 -143.40 -116.13 13.26
N LYS A 473 -142.23 -115.66 12.78
CA LYS A 473 -140.86 -116.25 12.69
C LYS A 473 -139.86 -115.17 12.20
N ILE A 474 -138.60 -115.19 12.71
CA ILE A 474 -137.31 -115.24 11.93
C ILE A 474 -137.00 -114.09 10.92
N LYS A 475 -135.75 -113.67 10.60
CA LYS A 475 -134.35 -114.16 10.77
C LYS A 475 -133.40 -112.93 10.93
N GLN A 476 -132.19 -113.01 11.53
CA GLN A 476 -130.86 -113.26 10.89
C GLN A 476 -130.52 -112.35 9.67
N GLU A 477 -129.27 -111.90 9.42
CA GLU A 477 -127.97 -112.35 9.96
C GLU A 477 -126.78 -111.35 9.76
N LYS A 478 -125.69 -111.58 10.52
CA LYS A 478 -124.24 -111.37 10.24
C LYS A 478 -123.62 -109.98 9.94
N LYS A 479 -122.56 -109.74 10.73
CA LYS A 479 -121.32 -108.98 10.48
C LYS A 479 -121.44 -107.47 10.25
#